data_AF-A0A924I0P4-F1
#
_entry.id   AF-A0A924I0P4-F1
#
_cell.length_a   1.000
_cell.length_b   1.000
_cell.length_c   1.000
_cell.angle_alpha   90.00
_cell.angle_beta   90.00
_cell.angle_gamma   90.00
#
_symmetry.space_group_name_H-M   'P 1'
#
loop_
_entity.id
_entity.type
_entity.pdbx_description
1 polymer ?
#
loop_
_entity_poly.entity_id
_entity_poly.type
_entity_poly.pdbx_seq_one_letter_code
_entity_poly.pdbx_strand_id
1 'polypeptide(L)'
;MSLDPRFLPLDDDEVLYVPSGSILMSNPTFKVGEFLDALAQTVSDRESEWSEDHEGWFADGVACQVVRLTGAGWQHGHVRLRLEFMPSKEPERLPERSTARDDRVRMRAKTVSSEDSSGAS
;
A
#
# COMPACT_ATOMS: atom_id res chain seq x y z
N MET A 1 28.13 -7.66 2.38
CA MET A 1 27.32 -6.45 2.23
C MET A 1 25.89 -6.82 2.60
N SER A 2 25.43 -6.33 3.75
CA SER A 2 24.03 -6.51 4.17
C SER A 2 23.18 -5.55 3.34
N LEU A 3 22.05 -6.01 2.79
CA LEU A 3 20.95 -5.12 2.42
C LEU A 3 20.69 -4.22 3.63
N ASP A 4 20.62 -2.91 3.41
CA ASP A 4 20.25 -1.98 4.47
C ASP A 4 18.78 -2.28 4.82
N PRO A 5 18.48 -2.89 5.98
CA PRO A 5 17.16 -3.44 6.29
C PRO A 5 16.09 -2.35 6.51
N ARG A 6 16.42 -1.09 6.22
CA ARG A 6 15.57 0.07 6.44
C ARG A 6 14.63 0.36 5.27
N PHE A 7 14.92 -0.14 4.07
CA PHE A 7 14.00 -0.08 2.93
C PHE A 7 13.11 -1.32 2.92
N LEU A 8 11.80 -1.10 3.01
CA LEU A 8 10.80 -2.16 2.95
C LEU A 8 9.94 -1.99 1.71
N PRO A 9 9.56 -3.10 1.02
CA PRO A 9 8.69 -3.03 -0.13
C PRO A 9 7.31 -2.51 0.28
N LEU A 10 6.74 -1.66 -0.57
CA LEU A 10 5.39 -1.15 -0.42
C LEU A 10 4.37 -2.05 -1.12
N ASP A 11 3.16 -2.09 -0.56
CA ASP A 11 1.99 -2.73 -1.16
C ASP A 11 1.30 -1.79 -2.16
N ASP A 12 0.55 -2.36 -3.10
CA ASP A 12 -0.03 -1.63 -4.25
C ASP A 12 -1.08 -0.59 -3.83
N ASP A 13 -1.73 -0.79 -2.69
CA ASP A 13 -2.72 0.12 -2.12
C ASP A 13 -2.13 1.26 -1.28
N GLU A 14 -0.82 1.21 -0.99
CA GLU A 14 -0.17 2.29 -0.27
C GLU A 14 -0.06 3.54 -1.14
N VAL A 15 -0.14 4.71 -0.49
CA VAL A 15 -0.17 6.00 -1.16
C VAL A 15 1.12 6.75 -0.87
N LEU A 16 1.77 7.19 -1.94
CA LEU A 16 2.96 8.04 -1.87
C LEU A 16 2.59 9.49 -2.11
N TYR A 17 3.33 10.38 -1.45
CA TYR A 17 3.34 11.80 -1.74
C TYR A 17 4.77 12.25 -2.07
N VAL A 18 4.99 12.68 -3.31
CA VAL A 18 6.27 13.11 -3.85
C VAL A 18 6.12 14.53 -4.39
N PRO A 19 6.45 15.58 -3.60
CA PRO A 19 6.17 16.97 -3.96
C PRO A 19 7.01 17.50 -5.14
N SER A 20 8.16 16.89 -5.40
CA SER A 20 9.10 17.31 -6.45
C SER A 20 9.92 16.15 -6.96
N GLY A 21 10.32 16.18 -8.23
CA GLY A 21 11.14 15.13 -8.83
C GLY A 21 10.36 13.86 -9.17
N SER A 22 9.02 13.94 -9.31
CA SER A 22 8.24 12.85 -9.87
C SER A 22 8.73 12.54 -11.29
N ILE A 23 8.97 11.26 -11.56
CA ILE A 23 9.51 10.79 -12.84
C ILE A 23 8.43 10.33 -13.82
N LEU A 24 7.24 10.01 -13.32
CA LEU A 24 6.19 9.33 -14.09
C LEU A 24 4.79 9.88 -13.81
N MET A 25 4.45 10.09 -12.55
CA MET A 25 3.11 10.55 -12.16
C MET A 25 3.02 12.09 -12.23
N SER A 26 1.97 12.59 -12.86
CA SER A 26 1.70 14.04 -12.95
C SER A 26 1.21 14.63 -11.63
N ASN A 27 0.44 13.85 -10.87
CA ASN A 27 -0.02 14.21 -9.53
C ASN A 27 1.07 13.90 -8.50
N PRO A 28 1.26 14.76 -7.49
CA PRO A 28 2.25 14.51 -6.44
C PRO A 28 1.80 13.39 -5.48
N THR A 29 0.51 13.05 -5.46
CA THR A 29 -0.05 11.95 -4.66
C THR A 29 -0.56 10.86 -5.59
N PHE A 30 -0.14 9.62 -5.37
CA PHE A 30 -0.54 8.46 -6.18
C PHE A 30 -0.42 7.17 -5.39
N LYS A 31 -1.16 6.14 -5.79
CA LYS A 31 -0.97 4.78 -5.26
C LYS A 31 0.27 4.12 -5.87
N VAL A 32 0.88 3.19 -5.13
CA VAL A 32 2.00 2.39 -5.63
C VAL A 32 1.58 1.57 -6.85
N GLY A 33 0.39 0.96 -6.84
CA GLY A 33 -0.14 0.22 -8.00
C GLY A 33 -0.29 1.08 -9.24
N GLU A 34 -0.84 2.30 -9.11
CA GLU A 34 -0.99 3.25 -10.24
C GLU A 34 0.36 3.61 -10.87
N PHE A 35 1.41 3.74 -10.04
CA PHE A 35 2.76 3.98 -10.53
C PHE A 35 3.31 2.78 -11.29
N LEU A 36 3.14 1.56 -10.76
CA LEU A 36 3.62 0.33 -11.39
C LEU A 36 2.90 0.07 -12.73
N ASP A 37 1.58 0.30 -12.78
CA ASP A 37 0.80 0.19 -14.02
C ASP A 37 1.26 1.21 -15.07
N ALA A 38 1.46 2.46 -14.68
CA ALA A 38 1.98 3.49 -15.58
C ALA A 38 3.39 3.16 -16.09
N LEU A 39 4.20 2.52 -15.25
CA LEU A 39 5.56 2.11 -15.62
C LEU A 39 5.50 0.93 -16.60
N ALA A 40 4.66 -0.07 -16.33
CA ALA A 40 4.41 -1.19 -17.24
C ALA A 40 3.95 -0.69 -18.61
N GLN A 41 2.97 0.23 -18.65
CA GLN A 41 2.52 0.84 -19.91
C GLN A 41 3.66 1.57 -20.64
N THR A 42 4.46 2.35 -19.92
CA THR A 42 5.58 3.11 -20.51
C THR A 42 6.66 2.18 -21.11
N VAL A 43 6.90 1.02 -20.49
CA VAL A 43 7.84 0.02 -21.01
C VAL A 43 7.20 -0.71 -22.20
N SER A 44 5.94 -1.14 -22.08
CA SER A 44 5.18 -1.81 -23.14
C SER A 44 5.11 -0.98 -24.42
N ASP A 45 4.93 0.35 -24.33
CA ASP A 45 4.86 1.23 -25.50
C ASP A 45 6.16 1.24 -26.33
N ARG A 46 7.29 0.82 -25.73
CA ARG A 46 8.61 0.76 -26.39
C ARG A 46 8.95 -0.62 -26.91
N GLU A 47 8.27 -1.66 -26.42
CA GLU A 47 8.56 -3.04 -26.74
C GLU A 47 7.56 -3.55 -27.78
N SER A 48 8.07 -3.93 -28.95
CA SER A 48 7.23 -4.35 -30.08
C SER A 48 6.54 -5.71 -29.85
N GLU A 49 7.08 -6.51 -28.93
CA GLU A 49 6.67 -7.88 -28.65
C GLU A 49 6.35 -8.06 -27.15
N TRP A 50 5.61 -7.12 -26.57
CA TRP A 50 5.13 -7.23 -25.20
C TRP A 50 4.25 -8.48 -25.02
N SER A 51 4.55 -9.28 -24.00
CA SER A 51 3.90 -10.56 -23.72
C SER A 51 3.60 -10.73 -22.24
N GLU A 52 2.80 -11.74 -21.88
CA GLU A 52 2.47 -12.06 -20.48
C GLU A 52 3.70 -12.31 -19.60
N ASP A 53 4.81 -12.80 -20.18
CA ASP A 53 6.07 -12.98 -19.44
C ASP A 53 6.65 -11.63 -18.96
N HIS A 54 6.37 -10.54 -19.68
CA HIS A 54 6.80 -9.19 -19.30
C HIS A 54 5.96 -8.63 -18.15
N GLU A 55 4.65 -8.94 -18.13
CA GLU A 55 3.75 -8.55 -17.03
C GLU A 55 4.19 -9.15 -15.68
N GLY A 56 4.86 -10.31 -15.71
CA GLY A 56 5.44 -10.94 -14.53
C GLY A 56 6.37 -10.00 -13.74
N TRP A 57 7.03 -9.03 -14.36
CA TRP A 57 7.86 -8.05 -13.66
C TRP A 57 7.07 -7.17 -12.68
N PHE A 58 5.78 -6.96 -12.92
CA PHE A 58 4.91 -6.09 -12.12
C PHE A 58 3.96 -6.86 -11.19
N ALA A 59 3.86 -8.19 -11.37
CA ALA A 59 3.03 -9.08 -10.56
C ALA A 59 3.85 -9.96 -9.59
N ASP A 60 3.82 -11.28 -9.81
CA ASP A 60 4.43 -12.31 -8.95
C ASP A 60 5.93 -12.53 -9.22
N GLY A 61 6.45 -11.97 -10.31
CA GLY A 61 7.84 -12.07 -10.73
C GLY A 61 8.06 -13.03 -11.89
N VAL A 62 9.17 -12.82 -12.60
CA VAL A 62 9.62 -13.64 -13.72
C VAL A 62 10.66 -14.64 -13.24
N ALA A 63 10.54 -15.89 -13.69
CA ALA A 63 11.51 -16.94 -13.35
C ALA A 63 12.92 -16.57 -13.81
N CYS A 64 13.90 -16.67 -12.91
CA CYS A 64 15.29 -16.31 -13.20
C CYS A 64 16.29 -17.16 -12.41
N GLN A 65 17.57 -16.99 -12.73
CA GLN A 65 18.68 -17.48 -11.92
C GLN A 65 19.60 -16.33 -11.52
N VAL A 66 20.10 -16.36 -10.28
CA VAL A 66 21.03 -15.37 -9.76
C VAL A 66 22.30 -16.04 -9.23
N VAL A 67 23.46 -15.42 -9.50
CA VAL A 67 24.72 -15.76 -8.81
C VAL A 67 25.00 -14.66 -7.79
N ARG A 68 25.11 -15.05 -6.52
CA ARG A 68 25.45 -14.10 -5.44
C ARG A 68 26.96 -14.07 -5.23
N LEU A 69 27.49 -12.87 -4.94
CA LEU A 69 28.92 -12.69 -4.60
C LEU A 69 29.36 -13.50 -3.36
N THR A 70 28.41 -13.84 -2.49
CA THR A 70 28.65 -14.66 -1.28
C THR A 70 28.20 -16.11 -1.44
N GLY A 71 27.75 -16.52 -2.62
CA GLY A 71 27.15 -17.82 -2.88
C GLY A 71 28.11 -18.81 -3.55
N ALA A 72 27.74 -20.09 -3.51
CA ALA A 72 28.49 -21.19 -4.12
C ALA A 72 27.94 -21.61 -5.51
N GLY A 73 27.22 -20.73 -6.23
CA GLY A 73 26.70 -21.04 -7.57
C GLY A 73 25.40 -20.32 -7.94
N TRP A 74 24.78 -20.79 -9.03
CA TRP A 74 23.47 -20.32 -9.53
C TRP A 74 22.33 -20.73 -8.60
N GLN A 75 21.42 -19.80 -8.33
CA GLN A 75 20.20 -20.03 -7.54
C GLN A 75 18.98 -19.67 -8.39
N HIS A 76 18.02 -20.59 -8.47
CA HIS A 76 16.75 -20.35 -9.14
C HIS A 76 15.80 -19.54 -8.25
N GLY A 77 15.00 -18.68 -8.85
CA GLY A 77 14.02 -17.85 -8.15
C GLY A 77 13.16 -17.03 -9.11
N HIS A 78 12.55 -15.97 -8.58
CA HIS A 78 11.78 -15.01 -9.36
C HIS A 78 12.30 -13.59 -9.09
N VAL A 79 12.20 -12.71 -10.08
CA VAL A 79 12.54 -11.30 -9.98
C VAL A 79 11.33 -10.44 -10.36
N ARG A 80 11.11 -9.35 -9.61
CA ARG A 80 10.03 -8.38 -9.85
C ARG A 80 10.45 -6.97 -9.47
N LEU A 81 9.70 -5.98 -9.95
CA LEU A 81 9.83 -4.57 -9.57
C LEU A 81 8.88 -4.25 -8.42
N ARG A 82 9.39 -3.55 -7.41
CA ARG A 82 8.60 -2.98 -6.31
C ARG A 82 9.20 -1.64 -5.91
N LEU A 83 8.37 -0.74 -5.39
CA LEU A 83 8.85 0.46 -4.72
C LEU A 83 9.17 0.12 -3.27
N GLU A 84 10.28 0.64 -2.77
CA GLU A 84 10.67 0.49 -1.38
C GLU A 84 10.65 1.84 -0.67
N PHE A 85 10.30 1.83 0.61
CA PHE A 85 10.28 3.01 1.45
C PHE A 85 11.13 2.82 2.69
N MET A 86 11.89 3.85 3.02
CA MET A 86 12.63 3.94 4.28
C MET A 86 12.11 5.14 5.08
N PRO A 87 11.47 4.91 6.23
CA PRO A 87 11.05 6.01 7.09
C PRO A 87 12.26 6.69 7.72
N SER A 88 12.29 8.02 7.70
CA SER A 88 13.36 8.81 8.35
C SER A 88 13.34 8.71 9.89
N LYS A 89 12.18 8.37 10.46
CA LYS A 89 11.93 8.18 11.89
C LYS A 89 10.85 7.12 12.09
N GLU A 90 10.85 6.45 13.23
CA GLU A 90 9.80 5.47 13.56
C GLU A 90 8.42 6.16 13.55
N PRO A 91 7.39 5.52 12.93
CA PRO A 91 6.07 6.15 12.80
C PRO A 91 5.46 6.44 14.16
N GLU A 92 4.94 7.66 14.31
CA GLU A 92 4.21 8.05 15.51
C GLU A 92 2.89 7.27 15.57
N ARG A 93 2.66 6.51 16.65
CA ARG A 93 1.41 5.76 16.81
C ARG A 93 0.26 6.74 16.90
N LEU A 94 -0.67 6.68 15.96
CA LEU A 94 -1.92 7.45 16.08
C LEU A 94 -2.64 7.02 17.36
N PRO A 95 -3.18 7.96 18.15
CA PRO A 95 -3.93 7.63 19.34
C PRO A 95 -5.15 6.79 18.95
N GLU A 96 -5.33 5.65 19.62
CA GLU A 96 -6.51 4.81 19.44
C GLU A 96 -7.76 5.68 19.61
N ARG A 97 -8.68 5.60 18.64
CA ARG A 97 -9.93 6.35 18.68
C ARG A 97 -10.69 5.93 19.94
N SER A 98 -10.70 6.78 20.95
CA SER A 98 -11.44 6.57 22.20
C SER A 98 -12.91 6.26 21.88
N THR A 99 -13.36 5.06 22.25
CA THR A 99 -14.76 4.61 22.15
C THR A 99 -15.69 5.33 23.14
N ALA A 100 -15.18 6.31 23.91
CA ALA A 100 -15.91 7.00 24.98
C ALA A 100 -17.07 7.91 24.52
N ARG A 101 -17.31 8.06 23.20
CA ARG A 101 -18.45 8.85 22.69
C ARG A 101 -19.76 8.06 22.57
N ASP A 102 -19.76 6.75 22.74
CA ASP A 102 -20.95 5.94 22.47
C ASP A 102 -21.95 5.88 23.66
N ASP A 103 -21.51 6.13 24.90
CA ASP A 103 -22.39 6.04 26.07
C ASP A 103 -23.35 7.22 26.25
N ARG A 104 -23.08 8.39 25.66
CA ARG A 104 -23.98 9.55 25.76
C ARG A 104 -25.22 9.44 24.89
N VAL A 105 -25.17 8.67 23.80
CA VAL A 105 -26.32 8.45 22.92
C VAL A 105 -27.32 7.50 23.57
N ARG A 106 -26.84 6.51 24.33
CA ARG A 106 -27.68 5.51 25.01
C ARG A 106 -28.50 6.08 26.18
N MET A 107 -28.01 7.10 26.86
CA MET A 107 -28.72 7.76 27.98
C MET A 107 -29.92 8.60 27.51
N ARG A 108 -29.86 9.16 26.29
CA ARG A 108 -30.93 10.03 25.76
C ARG A 108 -32.16 9.27 25.27
N ALA A 109 -31.99 7.99 24.91
CA ALA A 109 -33.08 7.13 24.48
C ALA A 109 -33.97 6.62 25.64
N LYS A 110 -33.51 6.70 26.89
CA LYS A 110 -34.25 6.17 28.05
C LYS A 110 -35.21 7.16 28.71
N THR A 111 -35.13 8.45 28.41
CA THR A 111 -35.99 9.48 29.01
C THR A 111 -37.25 9.79 28.20
N VAL A 112 -37.41 9.25 26.99
CA VAL A 112 -38.54 9.55 26.09
C VAL A 112 -39.67 8.50 26.13
N SER A 113 -39.56 7.48 26.98
CA SER A 113 -40.49 6.33 27.00
C SER A 113 -41.38 6.23 28.25
N SER A 114 -41.43 7.24 29.11
CA SER A 114 -42.24 7.19 30.35
C SER A 114 -43.36 8.23 30.45
N GLU A 115 -43.74 8.88 29.35
CA GLU A 115 -44.89 9.80 29.31
C GLU A 115 -45.91 9.33 28.26
N ASP A 116 -46.60 8.23 28.52
CA ASP A 116 -47.95 8.02 27.97
C ASP A 116 -48.68 6.91 28.73
N SER A 117 -49.31 7.27 29.86
CA SER A 117 -50.32 6.45 30.53
C SER A 117 -51.19 7.35 31.39
N SER A 118 -51.99 8.20 30.75
CA SER A 118 -53.15 8.80 31.41
C SER A 118 -54.20 9.19 30.38
N GLY A 119 -55.30 8.43 30.39
CA GLY A 119 -56.63 8.94 30.05
C GLY A 119 -57.27 8.36 28.80
N ALA A 120 -58.25 7.48 29.00
CA ALA A 120 -59.61 7.74 28.52
C ALA A 120 -60.59 6.78 29.21
N SER A 121 -61.64 7.37 29.77
CA SER A 121 -62.82 6.73 30.34
C SER A 121 -63.74 6.17 29.26
#